data_AF-A0A0B1S2U5-F1
#
_entry.id   AF-A0A0B1S2U5-F1
#
_cell.length_a   1.000
_cell.length_b   1.000
_cell.length_c   1.000
_cell.angle_alpha   90.00
_cell.angle_beta   90.00
_cell.angle_gamma   90.00
#
_symmetry.space_group_name_H-M   'P 1'
#
loop_
_entity.id
_entity.type
_entity.pdbx_description
1 polymer ?
#
loop_
_entity_poly.entity_id
_entity_poly.type
_entity_poly.pdbx_seq_one_letter_code
_entity_poly.pdbx_strand_id
1 'polypeptide(L)'
;LSFTDNTSGEKVPAAPCWFCLSNVDVEKHLVVAIGDACYAAMPKGPLVDDHVMILSIKHIQSIVAASDDVRDEIEKFKNAFTLVADKAGKSLVCFERNYRTQHLQLQMVPIPKSSVKALRGSFQNAASLAGIELTMLDEKDQLTDLVNEGCPYFFVELPDGSRLFTRQMKDFPLQFAREVLASRPILNCEEKADWRTCALSKDDETKLAKQLQERFRPFDFTSADDSD
;
A
#
# COMPACT_ATOMS: atom_id res chain seq x y z
N LEU A 1 -41.21 -40.60 3.05
CA LEU A 1 -41.24 -39.88 1.75
C LEU A 1 -41.47 -38.42 2.10
N SER A 2 -40.58 -37.47 1.95
CA SER A 2 -39.21 -37.41 1.42
C SER A 2 -38.63 -36.08 1.95
N PHE A 3 -37.42 -36.13 2.47
CA PHE A 3 -36.57 -34.97 2.66
C PHE A 3 -36.28 -34.35 1.29
N THR A 4 -36.37 -33.03 1.17
CA THR A 4 -35.58 -32.28 0.18
C THR A 4 -35.06 -31.03 0.87
N ASP A 5 -33.91 -31.22 1.49
CA ASP A 5 -32.88 -30.20 1.65
C ASP A 5 -32.40 -29.81 0.24
N ASN A 6 -32.41 -28.53 -0.11
CA ASN A 6 -31.85 -28.06 -1.37
C ASN A 6 -30.70 -27.11 -1.08
N THR A 7 -29.53 -27.74 -0.89
CA THR A 7 -28.22 -27.11 -0.95
C THR A 7 -27.93 -26.60 -2.36
N SER A 8 -27.76 -25.29 -2.51
CA SER A 8 -26.70 -24.69 -3.32
C SER A 8 -26.87 -23.17 -3.29
N GLY A 9 -26.35 -22.53 -2.24
CA GLY A 9 -26.02 -21.12 -2.35
C GLY A 9 -24.92 -21.01 -3.40
N GLU A 10 -25.29 -20.67 -4.64
CA GLU A 10 -24.34 -20.30 -5.68
C GLU A 10 -23.38 -19.27 -5.07
N LYS A 11 -22.11 -19.65 -4.93
CA LYS A 11 -21.06 -18.69 -4.61
C LYS A 11 -21.05 -17.70 -5.76
N VAL A 12 -21.59 -16.51 -5.53
CA VAL A 12 -21.42 -15.37 -6.42
C VAL A 12 -19.93 -15.32 -6.77
N PRO A 13 -19.55 -15.40 -8.06
CA PRO A 13 -18.16 -15.34 -8.45
C PRO A 13 -17.55 -14.09 -7.81
N ALA A 14 -16.44 -14.26 -7.08
CA ALA A 14 -15.72 -13.12 -6.53
C ALA A 14 -15.47 -12.14 -7.69
N ALA A 15 -15.83 -10.87 -7.50
CA ALA A 15 -15.59 -9.84 -8.50
C ALA A 15 -14.12 -9.89 -8.96
N PRO A 16 -13.83 -9.62 -10.25
CA PRO A 16 -12.47 -9.73 -10.76
C PRO A 16 -11.51 -8.87 -9.92
N CYS A 17 -10.47 -9.51 -9.38
CA CYS A 17 -9.47 -8.82 -8.60
C CYS A 17 -8.48 -8.12 -9.52
N TRP A 18 -8.47 -6.80 -9.46
CA TRP A 18 -7.61 -5.94 -10.29
C TRP A 18 -6.11 -6.05 -9.95
N PHE A 19 -5.77 -6.64 -8.79
CA PHE A 19 -4.40 -6.79 -8.30
C PHE A 19 -3.87 -8.23 -8.43
N CYS A 20 -4.68 -9.16 -8.91
CA CYS A 20 -4.17 -10.50 -9.19
C CYS A 20 -3.42 -10.51 -10.52
N LEU A 21 -2.14 -10.91 -10.53
CA LEU A 21 -1.35 -11.06 -11.76
C LEU A 21 -1.95 -12.09 -12.74
N SER A 22 -2.78 -13.01 -12.26
CA SER A 22 -3.53 -13.97 -13.07
C SER A 22 -4.75 -13.35 -13.76
N ASN A 23 -5.12 -12.11 -13.44
CA ASN A 23 -6.17 -11.39 -14.14
C ASN A 23 -5.65 -10.95 -15.52
N VAL A 24 -6.38 -11.30 -16.58
CA VAL A 24 -6.03 -10.93 -17.97
C VAL A 24 -6.05 -9.41 -18.18
N ASP A 25 -6.84 -8.70 -17.38
CA ASP A 25 -6.98 -7.24 -17.40
C ASP A 25 -5.99 -6.54 -16.45
N VAL A 26 -5.01 -7.26 -15.89
CA VAL A 26 -3.99 -6.66 -15.05
C VAL A 26 -3.14 -5.68 -15.86
N GLU A 27 -2.90 -4.50 -15.30
CA GLU A 27 -2.18 -3.41 -15.96
C GLU A 27 -0.67 -3.64 -15.88
N LYS A 28 -0.19 -4.61 -16.66
CA LYS A 28 1.21 -5.08 -16.64
C LYS A 28 2.24 -3.96 -16.85
N HIS A 29 1.86 -2.87 -17.52
CA HIS A 29 2.75 -1.71 -17.75
C HIS A 29 3.05 -0.91 -16.47
N LEU A 30 2.29 -1.12 -15.38
CA LEU A 30 2.53 -0.49 -14.08
C LEU A 30 3.50 -1.28 -13.20
N VAL A 31 3.83 -2.53 -13.55
CA VAL A 31 4.72 -3.39 -12.75
C VAL A 31 6.13 -2.83 -12.75
N VAL A 32 6.73 -2.71 -11.57
CA VAL A 32 8.09 -2.21 -11.35
C VAL A 32 9.07 -3.36 -11.14
N ALA A 33 8.73 -4.31 -10.26
CA ALA A 33 9.56 -5.46 -9.93
C ALA A 33 8.67 -6.62 -9.48
N ILE A 34 9.14 -7.86 -9.65
CA ILE A 34 8.42 -9.08 -9.26
C ILE A 34 9.39 -9.94 -8.45
N GLY A 35 9.08 -10.14 -7.17
CA GLY A 35 9.77 -11.07 -6.30
C GLY A 35 9.10 -12.44 -6.27
N ASP A 36 9.37 -13.21 -5.22
CA ASP A 36 8.92 -14.59 -5.07
C ASP A 36 7.47 -14.69 -4.57
N ALA A 37 7.08 -13.82 -3.64
CA ALA A 37 5.79 -13.81 -2.96
C ALA A 37 5.02 -12.48 -3.13
N CYS A 38 5.73 -11.41 -3.48
CA CYS A 38 5.26 -10.04 -3.66
C CYS A 38 5.73 -9.45 -5.00
N TYR A 39 5.06 -8.40 -5.44
CA TYR A 39 5.51 -7.59 -6.56
C TYR A 39 5.24 -6.11 -6.28
N ALA A 40 6.08 -5.27 -6.86
CA ALA A 40 5.96 -3.82 -6.80
C ALA A 40 5.29 -3.30 -8.06
N ALA A 41 4.31 -2.40 -7.92
CA ALA A 41 3.65 -1.75 -9.04
C ALA A 41 3.31 -0.29 -8.71
N MET A 42 3.28 0.57 -9.71
CA MET A 42 2.81 1.93 -9.56
C MET A 42 1.28 1.96 -9.46
N PRO A 43 0.67 2.72 -8.53
CA PRO A 43 -0.77 2.90 -8.50
C PRO A 43 -1.24 3.73 -9.71
N LYS A 44 -2.47 3.48 -10.16
CA LYS A 44 -3.19 4.46 -10.99
C LYS A 44 -3.40 5.74 -10.18
N GLY A 45 -3.12 6.89 -10.79
CA GLY A 45 -3.19 8.19 -10.11
C GLY A 45 -2.24 8.28 -8.92
N PRO A 46 -0.92 8.21 -9.13
CA PRO A 46 0.05 8.32 -8.05
C PRO A 46 0.07 9.74 -7.46
N LEU A 47 0.29 9.87 -6.14
CA LEU A 47 0.45 11.18 -5.49
C LEU A 47 1.72 11.89 -6.00
N VAL A 48 2.79 11.11 -6.19
CA VAL A 48 4.11 11.51 -6.68
C VAL A 48 4.65 10.46 -7.65
N ASP A 49 5.57 10.85 -8.53
CA ASP A 49 6.10 9.99 -9.61
C ASP A 49 6.84 8.72 -9.13
N ASP A 50 7.17 8.64 -7.84
CA ASP A 50 7.82 7.52 -7.17
C ASP A 50 6.92 6.85 -6.12
N HIS A 51 5.60 7.08 -6.18
CA HIS A 51 4.62 6.32 -5.41
C HIS A 51 4.57 4.87 -5.92
N VAL A 52 4.74 3.91 -5.02
CA VAL A 52 4.68 2.48 -5.34
C VAL A 52 3.77 1.73 -4.37
N MET A 53 3.19 0.64 -4.85
CA MET A 53 2.43 -0.33 -4.09
C MET A 53 3.17 -1.65 -4.06
N ILE A 54 3.24 -2.26 -2.88
CA ILE A 54 3.62 -3.67 -2.74
C ILE A 54 2.35 -4.50 -2.59
N LEU A 55 2.25 -5.51 -3.45
CA LEU A 55 1.10 -6.37 -3.63
C LEU A 55 1.56 -7.82 -3.45
N SER A 56 0.75 -8.65 -2.80
CA SER A 56 1.02 -10.09 -2.77
C SER A 56 0.76 -10.71 -4.15
N ILE A 57 1.54 -11.71 -4.56
CA ILE A 57 1.27 -12.46 -5.80
C ILE A 57 0.02 -13.33 -5.62
N LYS A 58 -0.08 -14.01 -4.46
CA LYS A 58 -1.28 -14.75 -4.06
C LYS A 58 -2.39 -13.78 -3.63
N HIS A 59 -3.64 -14.21 -3.76
CA HIS A 59 -4.80 -13.45 -3.29
C HIS A 59 -4.91 -13.54 -1.77
N ILE A 60 -4.19 -12.65 -1.09
CA ILE A 60 -4.15 -12.49 0.36
C ILE A 60 -4.72 -11.12 0.68
N GLN A 61 -5.57 -10.98 1.69
CA GLN A 61 -6.31 -9.74 1.92
C GLN A 61 -5.43 -8.61 2.50
N SER A 62 -4.46 -8.93 3.35
CA SER A 62 -3.72 -7.94 4.14
C SER A 62 -2.43 -8.51 4.72
N ILE A 63 -1.54 -7.65 5.24
CA ILE A 63 -0.30 -8.07 5.94
C ILE A 63 -0.59 -8.99 7.13
N VAL A 64 -1.69 -8.76 7.86
CA VAL A 64 -2.10 -9.60 9.00
C VAL A 64 -2.45 -11.02 8.56
N ALA A 65 -3.00 -11.19 7.35
CA ALA A 65 -3.35 -12.48 6.77
C ALA A 65 -2.17 -13.15 6.03
N ALA A 66 -1.02 -12.48 5.93
CA ALA A 66 0.12 -12.95 5.17
C ALA A 66 0.94 -14.00 5.94
N SER A 67 1.62 -14.89 5.21
CA SER A 67 2.65 -15.77 5.78
C SER A 67 3.93 -14.99 6.06
N ASP A 68 4.85 -15.60 6.82
CA ASP A 68 6.15 -14.98 7.13
C ASP A 68 6.95 -14.67 5.86
N ASP A 69 6.99 -15.58 4.87
CA ASP A 69 7.66 -15.32 3.58
C ASP A 69 7.19 -14.03 2.88
N VAL A 70 5.87 -13.76 2.92
CA VAL A 70 5.29 -12.55 2.31
C VAL A 70 5.66 -11.31 3.13
N ARG A 71 5.62 -11.41 4.47
CA ARG A 71 6.00 -10.31 5.36
C ARG A 71 7.48 -9.95 5.23
N ASP A 72 8.35 -10.96 5.17
CA ASP A 72 9.78 -10.79 5.02
C ASP A 72 10.13 -10.12 3.69
N GLU A 73 9.44 -10.51 2.60
CA GLU A 73 9.66 -9.86 1.30
C GLU A 73 9.10 -8.44 1.23
N ILE A 74 7.99 -8.15 1.92
CA ILE A 74 7.51 -6.77 2.10
C ILE A 74 8.58 -5.91 2.76
N GLU A 75 9.25 -6.41 3.80
CA GLU A 75 10.35 -5.67 4.46
C GLU A 75 11.56 -5.48 3.53
N LYS A 76 11.91 -6.46 2.69
CA LYS A 76 12.95 -6.27 1.65
C LYS A 76 12.58 -5.13 0.69
N PHE A 77 11.33 -5.09 0.21
CA PHE A 77 10.85 -3.98 -0.62
C PHE A 77 10.84 -2.64 0.12
N LYS A 78 10.39 -2.58 1.38
CA LYS A 78 10.45 -1.37 2.21
C LYS A 78 11.88 -0.83 2.29
N ASN A 79 12.85 -1.69 2.56
CA ASN A 79 14.26 -1.32 2.65
C ASN A 79 14.78 -0.77 1.31
N ALA A 80 14.54 -1.49 0.21
CA ALA A 80 14.98 -1.07 -1.12
C ALA A 80 14.35 0.26 -1.56
N PHE A 81 13.03 0.44 -1.39
CA PHE A 81 12.36 1.71 -1.73
C PHE A 81 12.70 2.86 -0.78
N THR A 82 13.08 2.57 0.47
CA THR A 82 13.63 3.58 1.37
C THR A 82 14.95 4.12 0.83
N LEU A 83 15.82 3.26 0.30
CA LEU A 83 17.06 3.67 -0.35
C LEU A 83 16.80 4.45 -1.66
N VAL A 84 15.80 4.06 -2.45
CA VAL A 84 15.36 4.83 -3.63
C VAL A 84 14.91 6.24 -3.23
N ALA A 85 14.07 6.35 -2.20
CA ALA A 85 13.58 7.63 -1.70
C ALA A 85 14.73 8.48 -1.16
N ASP A 86 15.65 7.90 -0.38
CA ASP A 86 16.80 8.60 0.17
C ASP A 86 17.74 9.12 -0.92
N LYS A 87 18.00 8.31 -1.95
CA LYS A 87 18.78 8.72 -3.13
C LYS A 87 18.17 9.91 -3.85
N ALA A 88 16.84 10.04 -3.82
CA ALA A 88 16.09 11.18 -4.35
C ALA A 88 15.96 12.36 -3.36
N GLY A 89 16.60 12.30 -2.18
CA GLY A 89 16.51 13.34 -1.16
C GLY A 89 15.17 13.38 -0.42
N LYS A 90 14.43 12.27 -0.40
CA LYS A 90 13.09 12.11 0.19
C LYS A 90 13.12 11.15 1.37
N SER A 91 11.98 11.01 2.04
CA SER A 91 11.72 10.04 3.11
C SER A 91 10.45 9.23 2.77
N LEU A 92 10.39 7.96 3.16
CA LEU A 92 9.31 7.06 2.75
C LEU A 92 8.25 6.90 3.83
N VAL A 93 6.98 7.11 3.48
CA VAL A 93 5.82 6.76 4.33
C VAL A 93 5.21 5.48 3.80
N CYS A 94 4.99 4.48 4.67
CA CYS A 94 4.33 3.23 4.29
C CYS A 94 2.97 3.12 4.97
N PHE A 95 1.90 2.75 4.27
CA PHE A 95 0.60 2.56 4.91
C PHE A 95 -0.23 1.45 4.27
N GLU A 96 -1.05 0.79 5.07
CA GLU A 96 -2.03 -0.19 4.63
C GLU A 96 -3.41 0.16 5.18
N ARG A 97 -4.41 0.06 4.31
CA ARG A 97 -5.83 0.14 4.69
C ARG A 97 -6.49 -1.20 4.35
N ASN A 98 -6.58 -2.08 5.33
CA ASN A 98 -7.39 -3.28 5.22
C ASN A 98 -8.86 -2.94 5.51
N TYR A 99 -9.54 -2.30 4.56
CA TYR A 99 -10.97 -2.00 4.65
C TYR A 99 -11.57 -1.87 3.25
N ARG A 100 -12.64 -2.64 3.00
CA ARG A 100 -13.28 -2.77 1.68
C ARG A 100 -12.26 -3.10 0.57
N THR A 101 -11.31 -3.97 0.90
CA THR A 101 -10.30 -4.49 -0.01
C THR A 101 -10.25 -6.00 0.11
N GLN A 102 -9.78 -6.67 -0.94
CA GLN A 102 -9.67 -8.13 -1.01
C GLN A 102 -8.24 -8.57 -1.31
N HIS A 103 -7.31 -7.63 -1.48
CA HIS A 103 -5.94 -7.91 -1.87
C HIS A 103 -4.99 -6.99 -1.10
N LEU A 104 -3.92 -7.57 -0.56
CA LEU A 104 -2.89 -6.88 0.21
C LEU A 104 -2.30 -5.78 -0.64
N GLN A 105 -2.37 -4.55 -0.12
CA GLN A 105 -1.81 -3.37 -0.76
C GLN A 105 -1.11 -2.48 0.26
N LEU A 106 0.21 -2.63 0.36
CA LEU A 106 1.03 -1.71 1.13
C LEU A 106 1.45 -0.56 0.21
N GLN A 107 0.99 0.65 0.52
CA GLN A 107 1.30 1.85 -0.23
C GLN A 107 2.58 2.47 0.32
N MET A 108 3.47 2.95 -0.56
CA MET A 108 4.75 3.56 -0.21
C MET A 108 4.91 4.88 -0.94
N VAL A 109 4.88 5.98 -0.19
CA VAL A 109 4.84 7.35 -0.72
C VAL A 109 6.07 8.13 -0.27
N PRO A 110 7.00 8.44 -1.18
CA PRO A 110 8.11 9.34 -0.89
C PRO A 110 7.64 10.77 -0.68
N ILE A 111 8.12 11.42 0.38
CA ILE A 111 7.82 12.81 0.72
C ILE A 111 9.11 13.63 0.90
N PRO A 112 9.05 14.97 0.78
CA PRO A 112 10.19 15.82 1.12
C PRO A 112 10.65 15.60 2.57
N LYS A 113 11.96 15.51 2.80
CA LYS A 113 12.53 15.36 4.17
C LYS A 113 12.11 16.51 5.10
N SER A 114 11.88 17.70 4.57
CA SER A 114 11.38 18.86 5.31
C SER A 114 9.98 18.65 5.91
N SER A 115 9.17 17.78 5.30
CA SER A 115 7.78 17.53 5.68
C SER A 115 7.63 16.49 6.79
N VAL A 116 8.70 15.74 7.12
CA VAL A 116 8.66 14.65 8.12
C VAL A 116 8.15 15.11 9.48
N LYS A 117 8.57 16.31 9.92
CA LYS A 117 8.15 16.88 11.22
C LYS A 117 6.63 17.14 11.30
N ALA A 118 5.96 17.36 10.17
CA ALA A 118 4.54 17.63 10.13
C ALA A 118 3.68 16.34 10.08
N LEU A 119 4.24 15.20 9.68
CA LEU A 119 3.50 13.97 9.42
C LEU A 119 2.62 13.51 10.58
N ARG A 120 3.21 13.32 11.77
CA ARG A 120 2.48 12.80 12.94
C ARG A 120 1.29 13.71 13.29
N GLY A 121 1.53 15.03 13.34
CA GLY A 121 0.50 16.02 13.61
C GLY A 121 -0.59 16.04 12.53
N SER A 122 -0.22 15.94 11.25
CA SER A 122 -1.18 15.87 10.14
C SER A 122 -2.08 14.63 10.24
N PHE A 123 -1.53 13.45 10.54
CA PHE A 123 -2.32 12.23 10.75
C PHE A 123 -3.25 12.34 11.96
N GLN A 124 -2.75 12.83 13.09
CA GLN A 124 -3.54 13.01 14.31
C GLN A 124 -4.68 14.02 14.11
N ASN A 125 -4.40 15.14 13.44
CA ASN A 125 -5.41 16.16 13.14
C ASN A 125 -6.49 15.61 12.20
N ALA A 126 -6.09 14.94 11.11
CA ALA A 126 -7.03 14.34 10.17
C ALA A 126 -7.90 13.26 10.85
N ALA A 127 -7.29 12.42 11.70
CA ALA A 127 -8.00 11.42 12.47
C ALA A 127 -9.02 12.06 13.43
N SER A 128 -8.60 13.08 14.18
CA SER A 128 -9.48 13.81 15.10
C SER A 128 -10.67 14.47 14.37
N LEU A 129 -10.45 15.05 13.19
CA LEU A 129 -11.52 15.63 12.37
C LEU A 129 -12.51 14.58 11.85
N ALA A 130 -12.02 13.37 11.58
CA ALA A 130 -12.84 12.23 11.16
C ALA A 130 -13.48 11.46 12.33
N GLY A 131 -13.22 11.85 13.58
CA GLY A 131 -13.67 11.12 14.77
C GLY A 131 -12.99 9.76 14.94
N ILE A 132 -11.77 9.61 14.41
CA ILE A 132 -10.94 8.41 14.45
C ILE A 132 -9.86 8.61 15.51
N GLU A 133 -9.67 7.59 16.35
CA GLU A 133 -8.51 7.52 17.24
C GLU A 133 -7.38 6.72 16.59
N LEU A 134 -6.19 7.32 16.52
CA LEU A 134 -4.96 6.64 16.11
C LEU A 134 -4.09 6.35 17.33
N THR A 135 -3.85 5.07 17.58
CA THR A 135 -2.96 4.59 18.63
C THR A 135 -1.54 4.50 18.11
N MET A 136 -0.57 4.96 18.91
CA MET A 136 0.85 4.77 18.61
C MET A 136 1.27 3.37 19.07
N LEU A 137 1.98 2.64 18.22
CA LEU A 137 2.49 1.30 18.54
C LEU A 137 3.90 1.37 19.10
N ASP A 138 4.21 0.53 20.09
CA ASP A 138 5.58 0.31 20.56
C ASP A 138 6.37 -0.47 19.50
N GLU A 139 7.70 -0.35 19.45
CA GLU A 139 8.56 -1.05 18.47
C GLU A 139 8.36 -2.58 18.44
N LYS A 140 8.03 -3.18 19.59
CA LYS A 140 7.80 -4.62 19.76
C LYS A 140 6.41 -5.09 19.30
N ASP A 141 5.47 -4.17 19.12
CA ASP A 141 4.10 -4.54 18.78
C ASP A 141 4.04 -5.05 17.34
N GLN A 142 3.40 -6.21 17.16
CA GLN A 142 3.13 -6.78 15.84
C GLN A 142 1.65 -6.56 15.50
N LEU A 143 1.34 -6.25 14.23
CA LEU A 143 -0.04 -6.07 13.80
C LEU A 143 -0.91 -7.31 14.06
N THR A 144 -0.33 -8.50 13.93
CA THR A 144 -0.98 -9.79 14.19
C THR A 144 -1.42 -9.96 15.64
N ASP A 145 -0.78 -9.27 16.58
CA ASP A 145 -1.16 -9.32 18.01
C ASP A 145 -2.31 -8.33 18.31
N LEU A 146 -2.52 -7.34 17.44
CA LEU A 146 -3.48 -6.24 17.64
C LEU A 146 -4.81 -6.45 16.90
N VAL A 147 -4.80 -7.23 15.82
CA VAL A 147 -5.98 -7.50 14.99
C VAL A 147 -5.91 -8.90 14.39
N ASN A 148 -7.05 -9.59 14.44
CA ASN A 148 -7.18 -10.92 13.83
C ASN A 148 -7.32 -10.82 12.31
N GLU A 149 -6.99 -11.91 11.62
CA GLU A 149 -7.27 -12.07 10.19
C GLU A 149 -8.74 -11.75 9.86
N GLY A 150 -8.96 -11.10 8.71
CA GLY A 150 -10.28 -10.69 8.22
C GLY A 150 -10.88 -9.46 8.93
N CYS A 151 -10.32 -9.03 10.07
CA CYS A 151 -10.78 -7.83 10.75
C CYS A 151 -10.19 -6.57 10.08
N PRO A 152 -11.00 -5.53 9.83
CA PRO A 152 -10.51 -4.34 9.14
C PRO A 152 -9.65 -3.48 10.06
N TYR A 153 -8.64 -2.82 9.49
CA TYR A 153 -7.76 -1.88 10.18
C TYR A 153 -7.13 -0.85 9.24
N PHE A 154 -6.54 0.17 9.84
CA PHE A 154 -5.63 1.09 9.18
C PHE A 154 -4.30 1.14 9.96
N PHE A 155 -3.20 1.14 9.21
CA PHE A 155 -1.84 1.22 9.74
C PHE A 155 -0.99 2.14 8.88
N VAL A 156 -0.15 2.96 9.51
CA VAL A 156 0.88 3.76 8.84
C VAL A 156 2.18 3.73 9.63
N GLU A 157 3.28 3.54 8.92
CA GLU A 157 4.65 3.65 9.38
C GLU A 157 5.26 4.94 8.83
N LEU A 158 5.80 5.76 9.74
CA LEU A 158 6.41 7.05 9.43
C LEU A 158 7.94 6.90 9.29
N PRO A 159 8.62 7.82 8.59
CA PRO A 159 10.07 7.76 8.39
C PRO A 159 10.92 7.79 9.66
N ASP A 160 10.34 8.23 10.78
CA ASP A 160 11.02 8.25 12.09
C ASP A 160 10.85 6.93 12.87
N GLY A 161 10.30 5.89 12.24
CA GLY A 161 10.02 4.59 12.85
C GLY A 161 8.70 4.54 13.62
N SER A 162 8.01 5.68 13.79
CA SER A 162 6.72 5.69 14.49
C SER A 162 5.66 4.98 13.68
N ARG A 163 4.81 4.24 14.40
CA ARG A 163 3.72 3.47 13.83
C ARG A 163 2.39 3.92 14.44
N LEU A 164 1.42 4.23 13.60
CA LEU A 164 0.06 4.61 14.00
C LEU A 164 -0.94 3.58 13.50
N PHE A 165 -1.91 3.25 14.34
CA PHE A 165 -2.84 2.15 14.09
C PHE A 165 -4.25 2.46 14.57
N THR A 166 -5.26 1.92 13.90
CA THR A 166 -6.64 1.90 14.40
C THR A 166 -7.46 0.74 13.85
N ARG A 167 -8.45 0.32 14.64
CA ARG A 167 -9.53 -0.61 14.22
C ARG A 167 -10.88 0.08 14.09
N GLN A 168 -10.93 1.41 14.26
CA GLN A 168 -12.15 2.19 14.09
C GLN A 168 -12.47 2.35 12.59
N MET A 169 -12.94 1.28 11.98
CA MET A 169 -13.09 1.18 10.52
C MET A 169 -14.52 1.44 10.02
N LYS A 170 -15.48 1.59 10.93
CA LYS A 170 -16.86 1.94 10.57
C LYS A 170 -16.84 3.30 9.88
N ASP A 171 -17.35 3.35 8.65
CA ASP A 171 -17.38 4.56 7.80
C ASP A 171 -16.00 5.20 7.56
N PHE A 172 -14.91 4.43 7.71
CA PHE A 172 -13.55 4.93 7.54
C PHE A 172 -13.31 5.47 6.11
N PRO A 173 -12.74 6.68 5.96
CA PRO A 173 -12.52 7.28 4.65
C PRO A 173 -11.57 6.45 3.80
N LEU A 174 -12.00 6.04 2.61
CA LEU A 174 -11.18 5.22 1.73
C LEU A 174 -9.88 5.93 1.32
N GLN A 175 -9.88 7.25 1.20
CA GLN A 175 -8.69 8.02 0.83
C GLN A 175 -7.95 8.62 2.03
N PHE A 176 -8.26 8.23 3.27
CA PHE A 176 -7.73 8.87 4.49
C PHE A 176 -6.22 9.20 4.43
N ALA A 177 -5.36 8.19 4.24
CA ALA A 177 -3.92 8.41 4.16
C ALA A 177 -3.51 9.26 2.95
N ARG A 178 -4.18 9.10 1.80
CA ARG A 178 -3.91 9.93 0.62
C ARG A 178 -4.27 11.39 0.86
N GLU A 179 -5.41 11.66 1.49
CA GLU A 179 -5.83 13.02 1.87
C GLU A 179 -4.81 13.66 2.82
N VAL A 180 -4.34 12.91 3.83
CA VAL A 180 -3.28 13.40 4.74
C VAL A 180 -1.99 13.71 3.98
N LEU A 181 -1.54 12.81 3.11
CA LEU A 181 -0.28 12.98 2.39
C LEU A 181 -0.37 14.04 1.29
N ALA A 182 -1.53 14.21 0.64
CA ALA A 182 -1.76 15.23 -0.38
C ALA A 182 -1.82 16.65 0.20
N SER A 183 -2.11 16.77 1.50
CA SER A 183 -2.24 18.06 2.18
C SER A 183 -1.02 18.98 2.01
N ARG A 184 -1.28 20.29 2.09
CA ARG A 184 -0.26 21.34 1.97
C ARG A 184 1.00 21.15 2.83
N PRO A 185 0.94 20.72 4.11
CA PRO A 185 2.14 20.50 4.91
C PRO A 185 3.05 19.36 4.42
N ILE A 186 2.54 18.45 3.57
CA ILE A 186 3.25 17.22 3.19
C ILE A 186 3.70 17.25 1.73
N LEU A 187 2.76 17.10 0.78
CA LEU A 187 3.05 17.10 -0.67
C LEU A 187 2.49 18.31 -1.41
N ASN A 188 1.51 19.02 -0.83
CA ASN A 188 0.86 20.16 -1.48
C ASN A 188 0.30 19.82 -2.87
N CYS A 189 -0.48 18.74 -2.94
CA CYS A 189 -1.14 18.24 -4.16
C CYS A 189 -2.55 17.73 -3.84
N GLU A 190 -3.35 18.53 -3.14
CA GLU A 190 -4.70 18.19 -2.64
C GLU A 190 -5.63 17.67 -3.76
N GLU A 191 -5.44 18.12 -5.00
CA GLU A 191 -6.16 17.66 -6.19
C GLU A 191 -5.96 16.18 -6.51
N LYS A 192 -4.91 15.56 -5.97
CA LYS A 192 -4.57 14.14 -6.15
C LYS A 192 -5.06 13.24 -5.01
N ALA A 193 -5.78 13.79 -4.02
CA ALA A 193 -6.31 12.99 -2.90
C ALA A 193 -7.20 11.84 -3.40
N ASP A 194 -8.12 12.12 -4.33
CA ASP A 194 -8.80 11.09 -5.11
C ASP A 194 -7.94 10.67 -6.31
N TRP A 195 -7.59 9.40 -6.40
CA TRP A 195 -6.78 8.91 -7.53
C TRP A 195 -7.51 9.02 -8.86
N ARG A 196 -8.86 9.02 -8.85
CA ARG A 196 -9.67 9.11 -10.08
C ARG A 196 -9.56 10.47 -10.76
N THR A 197 -9.28 11.52 -10.00
CA THR A 197 -9.13 12.90 -10.53
C THR A 197 -7.75 13.15 -11.11
N CYS A 198 -6.76 12.31 -10.77
CA CYS A 198 -5.39 12.41 -11.27
C CYS A 198 -4.95 11.16 -12.04
N ALA A 199 -5.89 10.41 -12.62
CA ALA A 199 -5.58 9.30 -13.50
C ALA A 199 -4.82 9.79 -14.74
N LEU A 200 -3.77 9.06 -15.10
CA LEU A 200 -2.90 9.40 -16.22
C LEU A 200 -3.28 8.59 -17.46
N SER A 201 -2.81 9.03 -18.63
CA SER A 201 -2.92 8.20 -19.84
C SER A 201 -2.04 6.95 -19.69
N LYS A 202 -2.39 5.87 -20.40
CA LYS A 202 -1.58 4.63 -20.38
C LYS A 202 -0.12 4.87 -20.80
N ASP A 203 0.10 5.80 -21.73
CA ASP A 203 1.45 6.15 -22.20
C ASP A 203 2.25 6.87 -21.10
N ASP A 204 1.62 7.81 -20.39
CA ASP A 204 2.24 8.51 -19.26
C ASP A 204 2.50 7.56 -18.09
N GLU A 205 1.55 6.67 -17.79
CA GLU A 205 1.73 5.59 -16.79
C GLU A 205 2.92 4.70 -17.16
N THR A 206 3.01 4.27 -18.43
CA THR A 206 4.11 3.42 -18.91
C THR A 206 5.45 4.13 -18.79
N LYS A 207 5.50 5.42 -19.09
CA LYS A 207 6.71 6.23 -18.98
C LYS A 207 7.15 6.37 -17.52
N LEU A 208 6.23 6.70 -16.61
CA LEU A 208 6.53 6.84 -15.19
C LEU A 208 6.96 5.51 -14.56
N ALA A 209 6.28 4.40 -14.90
CA ALA A 209 6.66 3.07 -14.44
C ALA A 209 8.10 2.72 -14.85
N LYS A 210 8.47 2.96 -16.13
CA LYS A 210 9.85 2.76 -16.62
C LYS A 210 10.87 3.62 -15.88
N GLN A 211 10.56 4.88 -15.63
CA GLN A 211 11.46 5.75 -14.86
C GLN A 211 11.61 5.26 -13.41
N LEU A 212 10.56 4.73 -12.80
CA LEU A 212 10.63 4.13 -11.47
C LEU A 212 11.44 2.83 -11.48
N GLN A 213 11.30 1.99 -12.49
CA GLN A 213 12.16 0.81 -12.71
C GLN A 213 13.64 1.20 -12.79
N GLU A 214 13.98 2.22 -13.57
CA GLU A 214 15.36 2.73 -13.69
C GLU A 214 15.92 3.24 -12.35
N ARG A 215 15.10 3.93 -11.56
CA ARG A 215 15.47 4.39 -10.21
C ARG A 215 15.62 3.25 -9.21
N PHE A 216 14.81 2.20 -9.33
CA PHE A 216 14.82 1.04 -8.45
C PHE A 216 15.98 0.08 -8.76
N ARG A 217 16.39 -0.03 -10.03
CA ARG A 217 17.42 -0.98 -10.51
C ARG A 217 18.68 -1.11 -9.64
N PRO A 218 19.28 -0.04 -9.09
CA PRO A 218 20.47 -0.17 -8.24
C PRO A 218 20.23 -0.81 -6.87
N PHE A 219 18.97 -0.97 -6.48
CA PHE A 219 18.50 -1.49 -5.20
C PHE A 219 17.60 -2.72 -5.36
N ASP A 220 17.48 -3.22 -6.60
CA ASP A 220 16.60 -4.33 -6.94
C ASP A 220 17.19 -5.63 -6.42
N PHE A 221 16.52 -6.23 -5.43
CA PHE A 221 16.89 -7.53 -4.86
C PHE A 221 16.16 -8.70 -5.55
N THR A 222 15.26 -8.42 -6.50
CA THR A 222 14.40 -9.42 -7.16
C THR A 222 15.00 -9.93 -8.46
N SER A 223 15.84 -9.13 -9.12
CA SER A 223 16.72 -9.63 -10.15
C SER A 223 17.77 -10.51 -9.49
N ALA A 224 17.71 -11.82 -9.71
CA ALA A 224 18.74 -12.75 -9.28
C ALA A 224 20.13 -12.18 -9.64
N ASP A 225 21.01 -12.09 -8.65
CA ASP A 225 22.44 -11.89 -8.89
C ASP A 225 22.95 -13.12 -9.66
N ASP A 226 22.85 -13.09 -10.98
CA ASP A 226 23.78 -13.82 -11.88
C ASP A 226 25.08 -13.00 -11.97
N SER A 227 25.69 -12.68 -10.84
CA SER A 227 27.06 -12.16 -10.78
C SER A 227 27.84 -12.81 -9.65
N ASP A 228 28.46 -13.94 -10.01
CA ASP A 228 29.70 -14.57 -9.51
C ASP A 228 30.03 -14.52 -8.01
#